data_AF-A0A4S8I8B2-F1
#
_entry.id   AF-A0A4S8I8B2-F1
#
_cell.length_a   1.000
_cell.length_b   1.000
_cell.length_c   1.000
_cell.angle_alpha   90.00
_cell.angle_beta   90.00
_cell.angle_gamma   90.00
#
_symmetry.space_group_name_H-M   'P 1'
#
loop_
_entity.id
_entity.type
_entity.pdbx_description
1 polymer ?
#
loop_
_entity_poly.entity_id
_entity_poly.type
_entity_poly.pdbx_seq_one_letter_code
_entity_poly.pdbx_strand_id
1 'polypeptide(L)'
;MPLWLDWAFRAVATCDEAKRSTNYACRSENSVCVNSRNDAGYLCNCSQGYQGNPYIDKGCQDIDECTLPEKYPCYGVCTNLPGSYRCACRSGERGNPLAAPCIPNTPSAVKVIAGISSAFLVALALILVLLVLQKRRLTMEKEKLSRENCDWILYEKMMSRQVHRMRIFSLQDLQRATDNFHEDGVVGRGGHGRVYKGMLEDDRVVAIKRTVVTDERHSGTASEFRQKEEFLNEIDILSQINHKNVVRLFGCCLEEEIPMLVYEFVPNGTLSDFIHKQDSGPAISLDIRLKLAAESAEALAHLHSSTSHTVIHGDVKSSNILLDENMMAKVADFGASTLMLTDETKTVSFVQGTPGYIDPVYCETRRLTKKTDVFSFGVVLLELVTRKKAIWDGEPLALMSRQHLLDILDEQVVEEGGTDLLGKVVDLAIQCVCRQQEERPAMKRVAEKLQKFRKLLQKQREQSCSDDMASLLTHATNSFTRYHSFRESVVLEVGS
;
A
#
# COMPACT_ATOMS: atom_id res chain seq x y z
N MET A 1 -60.53 51.89 73.92
CA MET A 1 -60.52 50.50 74.43
C MET A 1 -61.85 49.86 74.06
N PRO A 2 -61.92 48.84 73.19
CA PRO A 2 -63.17 48.09 73.03
C PRO A 2 -63.43 47.28 74.30
N LEU A 3 -64.61 47.44 74.90
CA LEU A 3 -65.13 46.56 75.94
C LEU A 3 -65.52 45.22 75.29
N TRP A 4 -64.86 44.13 75.67
CA TRP A 4 -65.30 42.78 75.34
C TRP A 4 -66.28 42.31 76.43
N LEU A 5 -67.53 42.04 76.07
CA LEU A 5 -68.52 41.43 76.95
C LEU A 5 -68.24 39.92 77.05
N ASP A 6 -67.61 39.49 78.15
CA ASP A 6 -67.46 38.08 78.48
C ASP A 6 -68.79 37.53 79.03
N TRP A 7 -69.40 36.59 78.33
CA TRP A 7 -70.64 35.94 78.71
C TRP A 7 -70.44 34.41 78.79
N ALA A 8 -71.16 33.74 79.69
CA ALA A 8 -71.07 32.29 79.90
C ALA A 8 -72.42 31.73 80.36
N PHE A 9 -72.69 30.46 80.06
CA PHE A 9 -73.85 29.74 80.57
C PHE A 9 -73.61 29.34 82.02
N ARG A 10 -74.42 29.87 82.95
CA ARG A 10 -74.25 29.71 84.41
C ARG A 10 -75.16 28.66 85.05
N ALA A 11 -75.85 27.85 84.26
CA ALA A 11 -76.77 26.83 84.78
C ALA A 11 -76.06 25.63 85.45
N VAL A 12 -74.77 25.41 85.14
CA VAL A 12 -73.91 24.33 85.66
C VAL A 12 -72.50 24.88 85.85
N ALA A 13 -71.74 24.34 86.81
CA ALA A 13 -70.49 24.97 87.25
C ALA A 13 -69.32 24.69 86.30
N THR A 14 -69.30 23.52 85.65
CA THR A 14 -68.20 23.08 84.78
C THR A 14 -68.69 22.41 83.50
N CYS A 15 -67.80 22.30 82.52
CA CYS A 15 -68.01 21.57 81.27
C CYS A 15 -68.32 20.09 81.47
N ASP A 16 -67.72 19.47 82.48
CA ASP A 16 -67.93 18.04 82.74
C ASP A 16 -69.35 17.77 83.25
N GLU A 17 -69.90 18.71 84.02
CA GLU A 17 -71.32 18.71 84.41
C GLU A 17 -72.23 19.06 83.22
N ALA A 18 -71.83 20.04 82.40
CA ALA A 18 -72.60 20.49 81.24
C ALA A 18 -72.81 19.40 80.19
N LYS A 19 -71.78 18.60 79.89
CA LYS A 19 -71.84 17.49 78.92
C LYS A 19 -72.81 16.37 79.34
N ARG A 20 -73.17 16.29 80.62
CA ARG A 20 -74.11 15.30 81.17
C ARG A 20 -75.55 15.84 81.28
N SER A 21 -75.75 17.13 81.00
CA SER A 21 -77.06 17.78 81.02
C SER A 21 -77.80 17.62 79.69
N THR A 22 -79.13 17.52 79.75
CA THR A 22 -79.99 17.46 78.56
C THR A 22 -80.02 18.76 77.76
N ASN A 23 -79.65 19.88 78.38
CA ASN A 23 -79.64 21.21 77.77
C ASN A 23 -78.22 21.72 77.46
N TYR A 24 -77.34 20.82 77.00
CA TYR A 24 -75.98 21.18 76.60
C TYR A 24 -76.00 22.13 75.38
N ALA A 25 -75.36 23.29 75.55
CA ALA A 25 -75.48 24.41 74.61
C ALA A 25 -74.53 24.33 73.41
N CYS A 26 -73.44 23.54 73.47
CA CYS A 26 -72.52 23.41 72.34
C CYS A 26 -73.09 22.40 71.35
N ARG A 27 -73.73 22.89 70.28
CA ARG A 27 -74.50 22.04 69.35
C ARG A 27 -73.71 21.60 68.12
N SER A 28 -72.66 22.33 67.75
CA SER A 28 -71.86 21.98 66.57
C SER A 28 -70.92 20.81 66.86
N GLU A 29 -70.78 19.87 65.92
CA GLU A 29 -69.93 18.68 66.05
C GLU A 29 -68.45 19.04 66.30
N ASN A 30 -67.95 20.08 65.64
CA ASN A 30 -66.59 20.60 65.82
C ASN A 30 -66.54 21.75 66.84
N SER A 31 -67.28 21.63 67.94
CA SER A 31 -67.24 22.57 69.06
C SER A 31 -66.74 21.92 70.36
N VAL A 32 -66.06 22.71 71.18
CA VAL A 32 -65.51 22.31 72.46
C VAL A 32 -66.08 23.19 73.57
N CYS A 33 -66.43 22.55 74.68
CA CYS A 33 -66.81 23.24 75.90
C CYS A 33 -65.55 23.76 76.61
N VAL A 34 -65.57 25.03 77.00
CA VAL A 34 -64.50 25.69 77.76
C VAL A 34 -65.10 26.27 79.04
N ASN A 35 -64.49 25.98 80.19
CA ASN A 35 -64.90 26.57 81.47
C ASN A 35 -64.69 28.09 81.47
N SER A 36 -65.61 28.83 82.07
CA SER A 36 -65.49 30.28 82.26
C SER A 36 -64.29 30.60 83.15
N ARG A 37 -63.51 31.62 82.78
CA ARG A 37 -62.27 32.01 83.48
C ARG A 37 -62.51 32.86 84.72
N ASN A 38 -63.62 33.59 84.75
CA ASN A 38 -63.88 34.62 85.76
C ASN A 38 -64.87 34.16 86.85
N ASP A 39 -65.57 33.04 86.63
CA ASP A 39 -66.63 32.50 87.50
C ASP A 39 -67.11 31.11 87.05
N ALA A 40 -67.94 30.44 87.87
CA ALA A 40 -68.64 29.20 87.53
C ALA A 40 -69.52 29.34 86.27
N GLY A 41 -69.42 28.36 85.37
CA GLY A 41 -70.11 28.35 84.08
C GLY A 41 -69.23 27.86 82.94
N TYR A 42 -69.82 27.72 81.76
CA TYR A 42 -69.10 27.33 80.55
C TYR A 42 -69.51 28.13 79.33
N LEU A 43 -68.63 28.16 78.34
CA LEU A 43 -68.88 28.66 77.00
C LEU A 43 -68.48 27.61 75.96
N CYS A 44 -68.97 27.79 74.75
CA CYS A 44 -68.65 26.92 73.63
C CYS A 44 -67.74 27.69 72.69
N ASN A 45 -66.64 27.07 72.31
CA ASN A 45 -65.79 27.56 71.22
C ASN A 45 -65.80 26.52 70.11
N CYS A 46 -65.54 26.95 68.87
CA CYS A 46 -65.18 25.99 67.85
C CYS A 46 -63.85 25.32 68.22
N SER A 47 -63.74 24.04 67.89
CA SER A 47 -62.51 23.26 68.05
C SER A 47 -61.37 23.92 67.26
N GLN A 48 -60.13 23.60 67.64
CA GLN A 48 -58.96 24.13 66.93
C GLN A 48 -59.04 23.79 65.43
N GLY A 49 -58.82 24.79 64.57
CA GLY A 49 -58.97 24.66 63.11
C GLY A 49 -60.37 24.99 62.57
N TYR A 50 -61.34 25.30 63.43
CA TYR A 50 -62.71 25.63 63.03
C TYR A 50 -63.12 27.05 63.48
N GLN A 51 -63.98 27.70 62.70
CA GLN A 51 -64.53 29.02 62.99
C GLN A 51 -66.04 29.06 62.77
N GLY A 52 -66.71 30.06 63.36
CA GLY A 52 -68.16 30.24 63.22
C GLY A 52 -68.86 30.20 64.57
N ASN A 53 -70.09 29.71 64.59
CA ASN A 53 -70.95 29.76 65.77
C ASN A 53 -71.15 28.35 66.38
N PRO A 54 -70.57 28.06 67.56
CA PRO A 54 -70.63 26.72 68.17
C PRO A 54 -71.99 26.34 68.77
N TYR A 55 -72.93 27.29 68.87
CA TYR A 55 -74.25 27.10 69.48
C TYR A 55 -75.33 26.60 68.49
N ILE A 56 -74.99 26.47 67.21
CA ILE A 56 -75.89 26.06 66.13
C ILE A 56 -75.37 24.77 65.48
N ASP A 57 -76.27 23.90 65.02
CA ASP A 57 -75.90 22.69 64.28
C ASP A 57 -75.10 23.05 63.01
N LYS A 58 -73.99 22.34 62.77
CA LYS A 58 -72.99 22.66 61.72
C LYS A 58 -72.48 24.12 61.70
N GLY A 59 -72.58 24.82 62.83
CA GLY A 59 -72.19 26.23 62.92
C GLY A 59 -70.68 26.48 62.98
N CYS A 60 -69.88 25.50 63.41
CA CYS A 60 -68.42 25.53 63.29
C CYS A 60 -67.98 24.91 61.96
N GLN A 61 -67.48 25.75 61.07
CA GLN A 61 -66.97 25.37 59.76
C GLN A 61 -65.45 25.30 59.77
N ASP A 62 -64.92 24.39 58.97
CA ASP A 62 -63.49 24.21 58.79
C ASP A 62 -62.86 25.50 58.23
N ILE A 63 -61.74 25.91 58.80
CA ILE A 63 -61.00 27.06 58.28
C ILE A 63 -60.15 26.55 57.12
N ASP A 64 -60.39 27.04 55.90
CA ASP A 64 -59.46 26.78 54.80
C ASP A 64 -58.19 27.59 54.98
N GLU A 65 -57.21 27.05 55.71
CA GLU A 65 -55.97 27.76 56.03
C GLU A 65 -55.14 28.08 54.78
N CYS A 66 -55.34 27.34 53.68
CA CYS A 66 -54.66 27.58 52.41
C CYS A 66 -55.12 28.86 51.72
N THR A 67 -56.27 29.43 52.10
CA THR A 67 -56.75 30.72 51.60
C THR A 67 -56.24 31.92 52.42
N LEU A 68 -55.57 31.66 53.55
CA LEU A 68 -55.14 32.68 54.52
C LEU A 68 -53.61 32.66 54.77
N PRO A 69 -52.77 32.92 53.75
CA PRO A 69 -51.32 32.75 53.81
C PRO A 69 -50.62 33.68 54.81
N GLU A 70 -51.20 34.83 55.13
CA GLU A 70 -50.64 35.77 56.13
C GLU A 70 -50.73 35.24 57.56
N LYS A 71 -51.70 34.38 57.85
CA LYS A 71 -51.92 33.78 59.16
C LYS A 71 -51.35 32.37 59.26
N TYR A 72 -51.39 31.62 58.16
CA TYR A 72 -50.93 30.23 58.07
C TYR A 72 -49.88 30.11 56.95
N PRO A 73 -48.59 30.30 57.27
CA PRO A 73 -47.54 30.36 56.25
C PRO A 73 -47.34 28.99 55.60
N CYS A 74 -47.45 28.97 54.27
CA CYS A 74 -47.09 27.83 53.45
C CYS A 74 -46.40 28.30 52.16
N TYR A 75 -45.13 27.97 52.02
CA TYR A 75 -44.32 28.28 50.83
C TYR A 75 -44.21 27.11 49.85
N GLY A 76 -44.93 26.01 50.12
CA GLY A 76 -45.02 24.83 49.28
C GLY A 76 -46.42 24.68 48.66
N VAL A 77 -46.79 23.44 48.34
CA VAL A 77 -48.17 23.09 47.98
C VAL A 77 -48.98 22.93 49.27
N CYS A 78 -49.95 23.82 49.45
CA CYS A 78 -50.90 23.76 50.56
C CYS A 78 -52.08 22.85 50.22
N THR A 79 -52.52 22.02 51.15
CA THR A 79 -53.71 21.17 51.03
C THR A 79 -54.52 21.27 52.32
N ASN A 80 -55.75 21.78 52.21
CA ASN A 80 -56.66 21.91 53.35
C ASN A 80 -57.14 20.53 53.82
N LEU A 81 -57.16 20.30 55.13
CA LEU A 81 -57.66 19.08 55.77
C LEU A 81 -58.69 19.48 56.85
N PRO A 82 -59.66 18.63 57.20
CA PRO A 82 -60.57 18.96 58.28
C PRO A 82 -59.82 19.23 59.60
N GLY A 83 -59.87 20.47 60.08
CA GLY A 83 -59.26 20.99 61.30
C GLY A 83 -57.77 21.36 61.20
N SER A 84 -57.14 21.29 60.02
CA SER A 84 -55.73 21.63 59.82
C SER A 84 -55.34 21.73 58.35
N TYR A 85 -54.13 22.16 58.04
CA TYR A 85 -53.60 22.09 56.68
C TYR A 85 -52.30 21.31 56.61
N ARG A 86 -52.03 20.74 55.44
CA ARG A 86 -50.74 20.16 55.09
C ARG A 86 -50.01 21.08 54.12
N CYS A 87 -48.79 21.46 54.49
CA CYS A 87 -47.88 22.16 53.60
C CYS A 87 -46.70 21.25 53.24
N ALA A 88 -46.50 20.97 51.95
CA ALA A 88 -45.43 20.08 51.48
C ALA A 88 -44.74 20.63 50.23
N CYS A 89 -43.44 20.40 50.08
CA CYS A 89 -42.73 20.70 48.82
C CYS A 89 -43.13 19.73 47.70
N ARG A 90 -42.99 20.12 46.43
CA ARG A 90 -43.29 19.23 45.29
C ARG A 90 -42.26 18.09 45.21
N SER A 91 -42.64 16.98 44.58
CA SER A 91 -41.70 15.88 44.30
C SER A 91 -40.48 16.41 43.53
N GLY A 92 -39.29 16.26 44.10
CA GLY A 92 -38.05 16.80 43.55
C GLY A 92 -37.56 18.11 44.17
N GLU A 93 -38.21 18.60 45.23
CA GLU A 93 -37.78 19.76 46.02
C GLU A 93 -37.49 19.35 47.48
N ARG A 94 -36.68 20.15 48.19
CA ARG A 94 -36.35 19.94 49.60
C ARG A 94 -36.45 21.23 50.41
N GLY A 95 -36.75 21.12 51.69
CA GLY A 95 -36.85 22.23 52.62
C GLY A 95 -37.96 22.05 53.64
N ASN A 96 -38.08 23.02 54.56
CA ASN A 96 -39.23 23.12 55.45
C ASN A 96 -40.23 24.15 54.87
N PRO A 97 -41.33 23.70 54.24
CA PRO A 97 -42.23 24.57 53.50
C PRO A 97 -43.08 25.49 54.39
N LEU A 98 -43.03 25.31 55.72
CA LEU A 98 -43.68 26.20 56.69
C LEU A 98 -42.81 27.41 57.07
N ALA A 99 -41.49 27.29 56.92
CA ALA A 99 -40.54 28.31 57.34
C ALA A 99 -39.94 29.12 56.18
N ALA A 100 -39.76 28.49 55.01
CA ALA A 100 -39.13 29.12 53.86
C ALA A 100 -39.54 28.46 52.52
N PRO A 101 -39.34 29.14 51.37
CA PRO A 101 -39.54 28.57 50.04
C PRO A 101 -38.77 27.27 49.80
N CYS A 102 -39.45 26.31 49.15
CA CYS A 102 -38.85 25.03 48.77
C CYS A 102 -37.74 25.23 47.72
N ILE A 103 -36.63 24.51 47.88
CA ILE A 103 -35.48 24.62 46.99
C ILE A 103 -35.48 23.40 46.06
N PRO A 104 -35.33 23.59 44.73
CA PRO A 104 -35.22 22.47 43.80
C PRO A 104 -34.05 21.57 44.17
N ASN A 105 -34.30 20.27 44.22
CA ASN A 105 -33.30 19.26 44.47
C ASN A 105 -32.53 19.03 43.16
N THR A 106 -31.73 20.00 42.76
CA THR A 106 -30.79 19.81 41.65
C THR A 106 -29.66 18.93 42.18
N PRO A 107 -29.43 17.71 41.66
CA PRO A 107 -28.24 16.98 42.02
C PRO A 107 -27.02 17.74 41.49
N SER A 108 -26.35 18.48 42.38
CA SER A 108 -25.16 19.29 42.09
C SER A 108 -24.05 18.46 41.43
N ALA A 109 -24.05 17.15 41.68
CA ALA A 109 -23.14 16.19 41.08
C ALA A 109 -23.30 16.06 39.56
N VAL A 110 -24.51 16.15 38.99
CA VAL A 110 -24.71 15.88 37.55
C VAL A 110 -24.11 16.98 36.66
N LYS A 111 -24.21 18.25 37.09
CA LYS A 111 -23.56 19.36 36.37
C LYS A 111 -22.04 19.34 36.50
N VAL A 112 -21.52 18.92 37.66
CA VAL A 112 -20.08 18.79 37.90
C VAL A 112 -19.49 17.59 37.14
N ILE A 113 -20.17 16.44 37.14
CA ILE A 113 -19.74 15.23 36.42
C ILE A 113 -19.79 15.45 34.90
N ALA A 114 -20.84 16.10 34.37
CA ALA A 114 -20.90 16.43 32.94
C ALA A 114 -19.79 17.42 32.51
N GLY A 115 -19.47 18.39 33.36
CA GLY A 115 -18.36 19.33 33.15
C GLY A 115 -16.98 18.64 33.19
N ILE A 116 -16.74 17.76 34.15
CA ILE A 116 -15.47 17.03 34.28
C ILE A 116 -15.28 16.05 33.11
N SER A 117 -16.33 15.32 32.72
CA SER A 117 -16.26 14.37 31.59
C SER A 117 -16.01 15.07 30.25
N SER A 118 -16.65 16.22 30.01
CA SER A 118 -16.40 16.99 28.79
C SER A 118 -15.00 17.62 28.76
N ALA A 119 -14.53 18.18 29.89
CA ALA A 119 -13.17 18.69 30.02
C ALA A 119 -12.11 17.58 29.84
N PHE A 120 -12.35 16.39 30.37
CA PHE A 120 -11.46 15.24 30.21
C PHE A 120 -11.40 14.75 28.76
N LEU A 121 -12.55 14.68 28.07
CA LEU A 121 -12.59 14.30 26.65
C LEU A 121 -11.88 15.32 25.76
N VAL A 122 -12.04 16.62 26.03
CA VAL A 122 -11.33 17.69 25.30
C VAL A 122 -9.82 17.64 25.58
N ALA A 123 -9.43 17.43 26.84
CA ALA A 123 -8.01 17.28 27.21
C ALA A 123 -7.40 16.03 26.57
N LEU A 124 -8.11 14.90 26.55
CA LEU A 124 -7.66 13.66 25.90
C LEU A 124 -7.52 13.86 24.38
N ALA A 125 -8.48 14.52 23.73
CA ALA A 125 -8.41 14.84 22.32
C ALA A 125 -7.23 15.77 22.00
N LEU A 126 -7.00 16.81 22.82
CA LEU A 126 -5.83 17.68 22.72
C LEU A 126 -4.52 16.90 22.88
N ILE A 127 -4.43 16.01 23.87
CA ILE A 127 -3.27 15.15 24.08
C ILE A 127 -3.04 14.24 22.87
N LEU A 128 -4.09 13.60 22.35
CA LEU A 128 -3.98 12.76 21.14
C LEU A 128 -3.54 13.56 19.92
N VAL A 129 -4.09 14.76 19.72
CA VAL A 129 -3.66 15.68 18.66
C VAL A 129 -2.21 16.07 18.86
N LEU A 130 -1.79 16.43 20.07
CA LEU A 130 -0.40 16.77 20.38
C LEU A 130 0.53 15.57 20.17
N LEU A 131 0.12 14.34 20.53
CA LEU A 131 0.88 13.12 20.27
C LEU A 131 0.96 12.81 18.77
N VAL A 132 -0.10 13.04 18.00
CA VAL A 132 -0.09 12.90 16.54
C VAL A 132 0.81 13.97 15.90
N LEU A 133 0.75 15.22 16.37
CA LEU A 133 1.61 16.30 15.89
C LEU A 133 3.07 16.08 16.27
N GLN A 134 3.36 15.60 17.49
CA GLN A 134 4.70 15.21 17.92
C GLN A 134 5.21 14.01 17.13
N LYS A 135 4.39 12.98 16.93
CA LYS A 135 4.75 11.83 16.08
C LYS A 135 5.00 12.28 14.65
N ARG A 136 4.18 13.18 14.09
CA ARG A 136 4.41 13.77 12.76
C ARG A 136 5.69 14.58 12.71
N ARG A 137 5.99 15.41 13.73
CA ARG A 137 7.26 16.15 13.82
C ARG A 137 8.46 15.23 13.92
N LEU A 138 8.41 14.20 14.77
CA LEU A 138 9.47 13.20 14.90
C LEU A 138 9.64 12.38 13.61
N THR A 139 8.55 12.04 12.91
CA THR A 139 8.63 11.39 11.60
C THR A 139 9.26 12.33 10.57
N MET A 140 8.84 13.61 10.52
CA MET A 140 9.42 14.61 9.61
C MET A 140 10.90 14.91 9.92
N GLU A 141 11.28 14.99 11.20
CA GLU A 141 12.67 15.17 11.61
C GLU A 141 13.50 13.93 11.33
N LYS A 142 12.96 12.73 11.56
CA LYS A 142 13.59 11.46 11.17
C LYS A 142 13.74 11.37 9.65
N GLU A 143 12.76 11.84 8.88
CA GLU A 143 12.81 11.91 7.42
C GLU A 143 13.83 12.94 6.94
N LYS A 144 13.90 14.12 7.56
CA LYS A 144 14.90 15.16 7.25
C LYS A 144 16.31 14.68 7.58
N LEU A 145 16.49 14.08 8.75
CA LEU A 145 17.74 13.45 9.17
C LEU A 145 18.09 12.27 8.27
N SER A 146 17.09 11.50 7.80
CA SER A 146 17.30 10.45 6.81
C SER A 146 17.68 11.00 5.44
N ARG A 147 17.20 12.19 5.04
CA ARG A 147 17.54 12.85 3.77
C ARG A 147 18.98 13.35 3.79
N GLU A 148 19.37 14.05 4.86
CA GLU A 148 20.74 14.53 5.08
C GLU A 148 21.72 13.35 5.27
N ASN A 149 21.31 12.31 6.00
CA ASN A 149 22.08 11.07 6.10
C ASN A 149 22.13 10.32 4.77
N CYS A 150 21.10 10.33 3.92
CA CYS A 150 21.15 9.65 2.62
C CYS A 150 22.18 10.29 1.70
N ASP A 151 22.23 11.62 1.61
CA ASP A 151 23.20 12.31 0.75
C ASP A 151 24.64 12.16 1.30
N TRP A 152 24.83 12.13 2.63
CA TRP A 152 26.11 11.80 3.26
C TRP A 152 26.47 10.30 3.15
N ILE A 153 25.53 9.36 3.34
CA ILE A 153 25.73 7.90 3.17
C ILE A 153 26.04 7.58 1.70
N LEU A 154 25.43 8.29 0.75
CA LEU A 154 25.73 8.21 -0.68
C LEU A 154 27.22 8.52 -0.90
N TYR A 155 27.66 9.65 -0.34
CA TYR A 155 29.04 10.11 -0.42
C TYR A 155 30.01 9.18 0.34
N GLU A 156 29.68 8.76 1.56
CA GLU A 156 30.47 7.89 2.42
C GLU A 156 30.59 6.46 1.86
N LYS A 157 29.52 5.89 1.30
CA LYS A 157 29.56 4.58 0.63
C LYS A 157 30.42 4.63 -0.63
N MET A 158 30.32 5.70 -1.42
CA MET A 158 31.17 5.90 -2.60
C MET A 158 32.67 6.03 -2.20
N MET A 159 32.96 6.70 -1.09
CA MET A 159 34.34 6.93 -0.61
C MET A 159 34.94 5.75 0.16
N SER A 160 34.15 4.98 0.90
CA SER A 160 34.63 3.88 1.76
C SER A 160 34.86 2.55 1.05
N ARG A 161 34.15 2.28 -0.06
CA ARG A 161 34.18 0.97 -0.76
C ARG A 161 34.88 1.02 -2.10
N GLN A 162 36.17 1.38 -2.16
CA GLN A 162 37.03 1.24 -3.35
C GLN A 162 36.35 1.45 -4.71
N VAL A 163 35.46 2.45 -4.85
CA VAL A 163 34.81 2.76 -6.12
C VAL A 163 35.76 3.60 -7.00
N HIS A 164 37.04 3.21 -7.02
CA HIS A 164 38.13 3.93 -7.67
C HIS A 164 38.04 3.99 -9.20
N ARG A 165 37.02 3.36 -9.81
CA ARG A 165 36.83 3.28 -11.27
C ARG A 165 35.68 4.13 -11.82
N MET A 166 34.85 4.74 -10.98
CA MET A 166 33.73 5.56 -11.46
C MET A 166 34.10 7.04 -11.51
N ARG A 167 33.70 7.73 -12.58
CA ARG A 167 33.85 9.18 -12.72
C ARG A 167 32.63 9.90 -12.16
N ILE A 168 32.84 10.94 -11.36
CA ILE A 168 31.79 11.90 -11.01
C ILE A 168 31.76 12.95 -12.11
N PHE A 169 30.62 13.07 -12.78
CA PHE A 169 30.37 14.08 -13.82
C PHE A 169 29.64 15.27 -13.22
N SER A 170 29.94 16.48 -13.70
CA SER A 170 29.12 17.65 -13.40
C SER A 170 27.83 17.64 -14.21
N LEU A 171 26.80 18.33 -13.74
CA LEU A 171 25.57 18.52 -14.51
C LEU A 171 25.87 19.22 -15.85
N GLN A 172 26.79 20.18 -15.83
CA GLN A 172 27.21 20.92 -17.02
C GLN A 172 27.86 19.99 -18.07
N ASP A 173 28.63 18.98 -17.67
CA ASP A 173 29.19 17.99 -18.60
C ASP A 173 28.09 17.20 -19.29
N LEU A 174 27.10 16.74 -18.53
CA LEU A 174 26.01 15.93 -19.06
C LEU A 174 25.02 16.75 -19.90
N GLN A 175 24.78 18.02 -19.54
CA GLN A 175 24.01 18.95 -20.35
C GLN A 175 24.68 19.20 -21.70
N ARG A 176 26.00 19.46 -21.72
CA ARG A 176 26.74 19.61 -22.98
C ARG A 176 26.73 18.33 -23.81
N ALA A 177 26.89 17.17 -23.18
CA ALA A 177 26.90 15.89 -23.86
C ALA A 177 25.56 15.52 -24.51
N THR A 178 24.43 16.05 -24.02
CA THR A 178 23.07 15.66 -24.43
C THR A 178 22.29 16.79 -25.11
N ASP A 179 22.96 17.90 -25.45
CA ASP A 179 22.31 19.12 -25.94
C ASP A 179 21.16 19.58 -25.03
N ASN A 180 21.48 19.77 -23.74
CA ASN A 180 20.53 20.10 -22.67
C ASN A 180 19.38 19.07 -22.52
N PHE A 181 19.69 17.78 -22.63
CA PHE A 181 18.72 16.69 -22.56
C PHE A 181 17.62 16.82 -23.62
N HIS A 182 18.00 17.13 -24.86
CA HIS A 182 17.07 17.27 -25.98
C HIS A 182 16.23 16.00 -26.21
N GLU A 183 14.95 16.14 -26.56
CA GLU A 183 14.02 15.01 -26.73
C GLU A 183 14.46 14.04 -27.85
N ASP A 184 15.10 14.55 -28.90
CA ASP A 184 15.64 13.73 -30.00
C ASP A 184 16.79 12.80 -29.55
N GLY A 185 17.43 13.13 -28.42
CA GLY A 185 18.46 12.30 -27.80
C GLY A 185 17.91 11.15 -26.97
N VAL A 186 16.59 11.04 -26.78
CA VAL A 186 15.98 10.00 -25.93
C VAL A 186 16.01 8.65 -26.64
N VAL A 187 16.75 7.70 -26.06
CA VAL A 187 16.87 6.32 -26.56
C VAL A 187 16.04 5.31 -25.77
N GLY A 188 15.55 5.69 -24.59
CA GLY A 188 14.71 4.83 -23.76
C GLY A 188 13.78 5.62 -22.84
N ARG A 189 12.56 5.11 -22.65
CA ARG A 189 11.55 5.63 -21.72
C ARG A 189 11.00 4.47 -20.89
N GLY A 190 10.94 4.62 -19.57
CA GLY A 190 10.42 3.57 -18.69
C GLY A 190 10.08 4.06 -17.28
N GLY A 191 9.72 3.12 -16.41
CA GLY A 191 9.37 3.41 -15.00
C GLY A 191 10.50 4.02 -14.18
N HIS A 192 11.75 3.89 -14.65
CA HIS A 192 12.95 4.44 -14.02
C HIS A 192 13.42 5.77 -14.66
N GLY A 193 12.57 6.41 -15.47
CA GLY A 193 12.87 7.69 -16.12
C GLY A 193 13.20 7.59 -17.60
N ARG A 194 14.06 8.49 -18.07
CA ARG A 194 14.49 8.60 -19.48
C ARG A 194 15.98 8.31 -19.60
N VAL A 195 16.35 7.67 -20.71
CA VAL A 195 17.74 7.43 -21.07
C VAL A 195 18.07 8.27 -22.30
N TYR A 196 19.08 9.12 -22.17
CA TYR A 196 19.56 10.01 -23.24
C TYR A 196 20.87 9.45 -23.82
N LYS A 197 21.00 9.47 -25.14
CA LYS A 197 22.30 9.32 -25.80
C LYS A 197 23.07 10.63 -25.65
N GLY A 198 24.32 10.55 -25.23
CA GLY A 198 25.21 11.70 -25.15
C GLY A 198 26.60 11.40 -25.70
N MET A 199 27.35 12.45 -26.00
CA MET A 199 28.75 12.40 -26.41
C MET A 199 29.59 13.20 -25.42
N LEU A 200 30.48 12.53 -24.69
CA LEU A 200 31.38 13.18 -23.74
C LEU A 200 32.49 13.97 -24.46
N GLU A 201 33.20 14.85 -23.74
CA GLU A 201 34.32 15.64 -24.28
C GLU A 201 35.47 14.80 -24.84
N ASP A 202 35.60 13.55 -24.42
CA ASP A 202 36.60 12.60 -24.92
C ASP A 202 36.06 11.70 -26.05
N ASP A 203 35.04 12.19 -26.77
CA ASP A 203 34.34 11.56 -27.89
C ASP A 203 33.66 10.22 -27.56
N ARG A 204 33.60 9.83 -26.29
CA ARG A 204 32.89 8.61 -25.88
C ARG A 204 31.38 8.83 -25.92
N VAL A 205 30.69 7.96 -26.67
CA VAL A 205 29.23 7.89 -26.68
C VAL A 205 28.75 7.16 -25.43
N VAL A 206 27.80 7.76 -24.72
CA VAL A 206 27.27 7.27 -23.44
C VAL A 206 25.75 7.25 -23.42
N ALA A 207 25.21 6.41 -22.55
CA ALA A 207 23.79 6.42 -22.19
C ALA A 207 23.64 7.05 -20.80
N ILE A 208 22.83 8.11 -20.68
CA ILE A 208 22.62 8.87 -19.45
C ILE A 208 21.19 8.62 -18.97
N LYS A 209 21.05 7.85 -17.89
CA LYS A 209 19.78 7.59 -17.22
C LYS A 209 19.47 8.75 -16.28
N ARG A 210 18.40 9.48 -16.59
CA ARG A 210 17.89 10.62 -15.83
C ARG A 210 16.45 10.37 -15.45
N THR A 211 16.16 10.46 -14.16
CA THR A 211 14.79 10.34 -13.68
C THR A 211 14.01 11.61 -14.02
N VAL A 212 12.80 11.45 -14.57
CA VAL A 212 11.93 12.59 -14.86
C VAL A 212 10.93 12.70 -13.71
N VAL A 213 11.06 13.78 -12.93
CA VAL A 213 10.05 14.16 -11.94
C VAL A 213 8.88 14.76 -12.71
N THR A 214 7.86 13.96 -13.03
CA THR A 214 6.63 14.48 -13.63
C THR A 214 5.72 15.05 -12.54
N ASP A 215 5.40 16.34 -12.65
CA ASP A 215 4.51 17.19 -11.84
C ASP A 215 3.69 16.51 -10.73
N GLU A 216 4.03 16.88 -9.49
CA GLU A 216 3.27 17.13 -8.24
C GLU A 216 2.10 16.21 -7.79
N ARG A 217 1.57 15.32 -8.63
CA ARG A 217 0.46 14.41 -8.26
C ARG A 217 0.93 13.03 -7.82
N HIS A 218 2.19 12.70 -8.08
CA HIS A 218 2.84 11.44 -7.66
C HIS A 218 4.20 11.64 -6.96
N SER A 219 4.62 12.89 -6.73
CA SER A 219 5.80 13.24 -5.92
C SER A 219 5.47 13.16 -4.43
N GLY A 220 5.19 11.95 -3.95
CA GLY A 220 5.31 11.67 -2.53
C GLY A 220 6.77 11.40 -2.19
N THR A 221 7.23 11.83 -1.02
CA THR A 221 8.58 11.59 -0.48
C THR A 221 9.04 10.12 -0.61
N ALA A 222 8.09 9.17 -0.58
CA ALA A 222 8.36 7.74 -0.74
C ALA A 222 8.83 7.33 -2.15
N SER A 223 8.36 8.00 -3.21
CA SER A 223 8.76 7.71 -4.61
C SER A 223 10.19 8.16 -4.87
N GLU A 224 10.54 9.36 -4.42
CA GLU A 224 11.91 9.90 -4.47
C GLU A 224 12.88 9.03 -3.67
N PHE A 225 12.49 8.62 -2.45
CA PHE A 225 13.30 7.73 -1.62
C PHE A 225 13.61 6.41 -2.34
N ARG A 226 12.61 5.79 -2.97
CA ARG A 226 12.80 4.56 -3.75
C ARG A 226 13.74 4.77 -4.92
N GLN A 227 13.62 5.87 -5.67
CA GLN A 227 14.49 6.16 -6.80
C GLN A 227 15.94 6.38 -6.35
N LYS A 228 16.16 7.02 -5.19
CA LYS A 228 17.49 7.13 -4.56
C LYS A 228 18.04 5.77 -4.13
N GLU A 229 17.19 4.88 -3.62
CA GLU A 229 17.58 3.49 -3.27
C GLU A 229 17.96 2.68 -4.51
N GLU A 230 17.17 2.78 -5.59
CA GLU A 230 17.48 2.14 -6.88
C GLU A 230 18.82 2.63 -7.44
N PHE A 231 19.09 3.95 -7.41
CA PHE A 231 20.39 4.52 -7.77
C PHE A 231 21.55 3.94 -6.96
N LEU A 232 21.40 3.88 -5.63
CA LEU A 232 22.38 3.32 -4.71
C LEU A 232 22.66 1.84 -5.00
N ASN A 233 21.61 1.06 -5.26
CA ASN A 233 21.73 -0.35 -5.61
C ASN A 233 22.50 -0.54 -6.91
N GLU A 234 22.19 0.26 -7.95
CA GLU A 234 22.90 0.17 -9.22
C GLU A 234 24.39 0.47 -9.07
N ILE A 235 24.76 1.50 -8.31
CA ILE A 235 26.17 1.79 -8.04
C ILE A 235 26.85 0.65 -7.26
N ASP A 236 26.25 0.18 -6.16
CA ASP A 236 26.87 -0.86 -5.31
C ASP A 236 27.09 -2.15 -6.12
N ILE A 237 26.14 -2.51 -6.99
CA ILE A 237 26.18 -3.73 -7.79
C ILE A 237 27.12 -3.58 -9.00
N LEU A 238 26.93 -2.56 -9.84
CA LEU A 238 27.68 -2.40 -11.09
C LEU A 238 29.13 -1.97 -10.88
N SER A 239 29.47 -1.37 -9.73
CA SER A 239 30.88 -1.10 -9.39
C SER A 239 31.70 -2.37 -9.10
N GLN A 240 31.03 -3.46 -8.72
CA GLN A 240 31.66 -4.73 -8.34
C GLN A 240 31.63 -5.78 -9.48
N ILE A 241 30.82 -5.57 -10.51
CA ILE A 241 30.65 -6.51 -11.62
C ILE A 241 31.45 -6.05 -12.84
N ASN A 242 32.21 -6.97 -13.42
CA ASN A 242 32.87 -6.76 -14.70
C ASN A 242 32.67 -8.00 -15.59
N HIS A 243 31.67 -7.95 -16.46
CA HIS A 243 31.32 -9.06 -17.33
C HIS A 243 30.96 -8.54 -18.73
N LYS A 244 31.41 -9.23 -19.78
CA LYS A 244 31.19 -8.83 -21.20
C LYS A 244 29.70 -8.66 -21.55
N ASN A 245 28.84 -9.47 -20.95
CA ASN A 245 27.39 -9.49 -21.15
C ASN A 245 26.59 -8.74 -20.06
N VAL A 246 27.23 -7.83 -19.33
CA VAL A 246 26.56 -6.89 -18.40
C VAL A 246 26.92 -5.48 -18.84
N VAL A 247 25.97 -4.56 -18.78
CA VAL A 247 26.21 -3.16 -19.13
C VAL A 247 27.21 -2.53 -18.17
N ARG A 248 28.18 -1.79 -18.71
CA ARG A 248 29.21 -1.12 -17.93
C ARG A 248 28.75 0.25 -17.45
N LEU A 249 28.84 0.48 -16.14
CA LEU A 249 28.67 1.80 -15.54
C LEU A 249 30.00 2.59 -15.64
N PHE A 250 29.95 3.80 -16.18
CA PHE A 250 31.09 4.71 -16.25
C PHE A 250 31.13 5.68 -15.07
N GLY A 251 29.97 6.08 -14.55
CA GLY A 251 29.92 7.04 -13.46
C GLY A 251 28.52 7.56 -13.16
N CYS A 252 28.48 8.64 -12.40
CA CYS A 252 27.24 9.28 -11.97
C CYS A 252 27.40 10.80 -11.89
N CYS A 253 26.28 11.51 -11.82
CA CYS A 253 26.21 12.92 -11.48
C CYS A 253 25.30 13.10 -10.26
N LEU A 254 25.81 13.79 -9.24
CA LEU A 254 25.18 13.95 -7.93
C LEU A 254 24.59 15.37 -7.72
N GLU A 255 24.69 16.25 -8.73
CA GLU A 255 24.28 17.66 -8.63
C GLU A 255 22.75 17.88 -8.75
N GLU A 256 22.00 16.85 -9.14
CA GLU A 256 20.53 16.87 -9.17
C GLU A 256 19.96 16.19 -7.91
N GLU A 257 18.71 16.52 -7.55
CA GLU A 257 18.02 15.93 -6.40
C GLU A 257 17.93 14.39 -6.46
N ILE A 258 17.66 13.87 -7.66
CA ILE A 258 17.79 12.44 -7.97
C ILE A 258 19.02 12.30 -8.88
N PRO A 259 20.08 11.63 -8.39
CA PRO A 259 21.31 11.47 -9.14
C PRO A 259 21.11 10.76 -10.50
N MET A 260 21.97 11.12 -11.46
CA MET A 260 21.98 10.51 -12.80
C MET A 260 23.09 9.46 -12.92
N LEU A 261 22.85 8.44 -13.74
CA LEU A 261 23.81 7.37 -14.02
C LEU A 261 24.28 7.43 -15.48
N VAL A 262 25.58 7.20 -15.69
CA VAL A 262 26.24 7.27 -16.99
C VAL A 262 26.80 5.89 -17.33
N TYR A 263 26.30 5.28 -18.39
CA TYR A 263 26.67 3.93 -18.84
C TYR A 263 27.35 3.97 -20.21
N GLU A 264 27.96 2.84 -20.58
CA GLU A 264 28.26 2.58 -21.99
C GLU A 264 26.99 2.68 -22.85
N PHE A 265 27.11 3.28 -24.03
CA PHE A 265 26.02 3.29 -25.00
C PHE A 265 25.97 1.97 -25.76
N VAL A 266 24.78 1.37 -25.83
CA VAL A 266 24.55 0.09 -26.52
C VAL A 266 23.62 0.34 -27.71
N PRO A 267 24.12 0.30 -28.96
CA PRO A 267 23.47 0.97 -30.09
C PRO A 267 22.28 0.23 -30.71
N ASN A 268 22.19 -1.10 -30.62
CA ASN A 268 21.13 -1.87 -31.29
C ASN A 268 19.84 -2.00 -30.44
N GLY A 269 19.71 -1.18 -29.39
CA GLY A 269 18.50 -1.12 -28.57
C GLY A 269 18.29 -2.37 -27.71
N THR A 270 17.02 -2.67 -27.42
CA THR A 270 16.63 -3.78 -26.54
C THR A 270 16.32 -5.06 -27.31
N LEU A 271 16.44 -6.21 -26.65
CA LEU A 271 16.02 -7.49 -27.19
C LEU A 271 14.52 -7.53 -27.46
N SER A 272 13.72 -6.85 -26.64
CA SER A 272 12.27 -6.71 -26.86
C SER A 272 11.97 -6.03 -28.18
N ASP A 273 12.66 -4.93 -28.47
CA ASP A 273 12.55 -4.21 -29.73
C ASP A 273 13.02 -5.08 -30.90
N PHE A 274 14.13 -5.79 -30.72
CA PHE A 274 14.70 -6.66 -31.73
C PHE A 274 13.73 -7.80 -32.11
N ILE A 275 13.03 -8.41 -31.15
CA ILE A 275 12.10 -9.52 -31.40
C ILE A 275 10.73 -9.01 -31.89
N HIS A 276 10.21 -7.91 -31.33
CA HIS A 276 8.80 -7.52 -31.49
C HIS A 276 8.54 -6.35 -32.45
N LYS A 277 9.53 -5.49 -32.77
CA LYS A 277 9.32 -4.43 -33.76
C LYS A 277 9.32 -5.04 -35.17
N GLN A 278 8.22 -4.83 -35.89
CA GLN A 278 7.86 -5.60 -37.09
C GLN A 278 8.32 -4.95 -38.41
N ASP A 279 9.11 -3.87 -38.35
CA ASP A 279 9.43 -3.08 -39.54
C ASP A 279 10.75 -3.48 -40.19
N SER A 280 10.64 -4.11 -41.36
CA SER A 280 11.62 -4.06 -42.47
C SER A 280 13.03 -4.65 -42.26
N GLY A 281 13.31 -5.29 -41.11
CA GLY A 281 14.60 -5.94 -40.85
C GLY A 281 14.68 -7.38 -41.40
N PRO A 282 15.89 -7.90 -41.69
CA PRO A 282 16.07 -9.31 -42.01
C PRO A 282 15.60 -10.21 -40.87
N ALA A 283 15.00 -11.34 -41.24
CA ALA A 283 14.43 -12.30 -40.31
C ALA A 283 15.52 -12.85 -39.36
N ILE A 284 15.26 -12.87 -38.05
CA ILE A 284 16.28 -13.18 -37.03
C ILE A 284 16.46 -14.70 -36.93
N SER A 285 17.61 -15.18 -37.40
CA SER A 285 17.95 -16.60 -37.36
C SER A 285 17.97 -17.18 -35.95
N LEU A 286 17.64 -18.46 -35.86
CA LEU A 286 17.65 -19.23 -34.61
C LEU A 286 19.03 -19.28 -33.97
N ASP A 287 20.14 -19.27 -34.74
CA ASP A 287 21.49 -19.20 -34.17
C ASP A 287 21.69 -17.93 -33.35
N ILE A 288 21.25 -16.78 -33.88
CA ILE A 288 21.34 -15.50 -33.17
C ILE A 288 20.43 -15.51 -31.94
N ARG A 289 19.20 -16.02 -32.04
CA ARG A 289 18.29 -16.13 -30.88
C ARG A 289 18.91 -16.99 -29.76
N LEU A 290 19.49 -18.14 -30.10
CA LEU A 290 20.18 -19.02 -29.14
C LEU A 290 21.48 -18.41 -28.61
N LYS A 291 22.22 -17.65 -29.42
CA LYS A 291 23.39 -16.87 -28.98
C LYS A 291 23.01 -15.88 -27.89
N LEU A 292 22.01 -15.04 -28.16
CA LEU A 292 21.54 -14.00 -27.24
C LEU A 292 20.98 -14.61 -25.95
N ALA A 293 20.26 -15.73 -26.05
CA ALA A 293 19.80 -16.49 -24.90
C ALA A 293 20.97 -17.01 -24.05
N ALA A 294 21.95 -17.66 -24.68
CA ALA A 294 23.10 -18.25 -23.98
C ALA A 294 23.94 -17.17 -23.28
N GLU A 295 24.18 -16.04 -23.93
CA GLU A 295 24.96 -14.91 -23.38
C GLU A 295 24.23 -14.21 -22.23
N SER A 296 22.92 -14.02 -22.35
CA SER A 296 22.08 -13.50 -21.26
C SER A 296 22.08 -14.46 -20.06
N ALA A 297 21.98 -15.76 -20.31
CA ALA A 297 22.05 -16.77 -19.26
C ALA A 297 23.44 -16.83 -18.60
N GLU A 298 24.52 -16.64 -19.36
CA GLU A 298 25.90 -16.55 -18.85
C GLU A 298 26.08 -15.34 -17.93
N ALA A 299 25.54 -14.18 -18.31
CA ALA A 299 25.51 -12.98 -17.47
C ALA A 299 24.79 -13.24 -16.14
N LEU A 300 23.56 -13.75 -16.19
CA LEU A 300 22.78 -14.05 -14.99
C LEU A 300 23.44 -15.14 -14.13
N ALA A 301 24.06 -16.15 -14.74
CA ALA A 301 24.82 -17.16 -14.01
C ALA A 301 26.00 -16.54 -13.25
N HIS A 302 26.71 -15.58 -13.87
CA HIS A 302 27.79 -14.83 -13.22
C HIS A 302 27.30 -14.01 -12.02
N LEU A 303 26.15 -13.34 -12.15
CA LEU A 303 25.51 -12.61 -11.04
C LEU A 303 25.17 -13.56 -9.87
N HIS A 304 24.68 -14.76 -10.18
CA HIS A 304 24.28 -15.76 -9.18
C HIS A 304 25.45 -16.52 -8.52
N SER A 305 26.65 -16.46 -9.12
CA SER A 305 27.84 -17.22 -8.68
C SER A 305 29.02 -16.35 -8.24
N SER A 306 28.83 -15.03 -8.10
CA SER A 306 29.91 -14.12 -7.72
C SER A 306 30.44 -14.42 -6.31
N THR A 307 31.78 -14.40 -6.15
CA THR A 307 32.49 -15.02 -5.02
C THR A 307 32.37 -14.29 -3.68
N SER A 308 31.95 -13.02 -3.67
CA SER A 308 31.76 -12.22 -2.45
C SER A 308 30.30 -12.01 -2.07
N HIS A 309 29.41 -11.89 -3.06
CA HIS A 309 27.99 -11.67 -2.88
C HIS A 309 27.21 -12.26 -4.06
N THR A 310 26.06 -12.86 -3.79
CA THR A 310 25.10 -13.21 -4.84
C THR A 310 24.32 -11.96 -5.23
N VAL A 311 24.21 -11.68 -6.53
CA VAL A 311 23.34 -10.63 -7.07
C VAL A 311 22.12 -11.29 -7.69
N ILE A 312 20.94 -10.98 -7.17
CA ILE A 312 19.65 -11.34 -7.80
C ILE A 312 19.18 -10.11 -8.57
N HIS A 313 18.93 -10.27 -9.87
CA HIS A 313 18.58 -9.15 -10.75
C HIS A 313 17.19 -8.58 -10.42
N GLY A 314 16.21 -9.45 -10.22
CA GLY A 314 14.86 -9.09 -9.74
C GLY A 314 13.89 -8.58 -10.80
N ASP A 315 14.37 -8.02 -11.91
CA ASP A 315 13.53 -7.58 -13.04
C ASP A 315 14.11 -8.00 -14.41
N VAL A 316 14.34 -9.31 -14.58
CA VAL A 316 14.81 -9.87 -15.86
C VAL A 316 13.67 -9.85 -16.87
N LYS A 317 13.88 -9.20 -18.02
CA LYS A 317 12.92 -9.11 -19.12
C LYS A 317 13.63 -8.75 -20.43
N SER A 318 12.98 -8.97 -21.57
CA SER A 318 13.57 -8.68 -22.88
C SER A 318 13.90 -7.19 -23.09
N SER A 319 13.21 -6.26 -22.41
CA SER A 319 13.54 -4.83 -22.47
C SER A 319 14.76 -4.43 -21.62
N ASN A 320 15.22 -5.29 -20.72
CA ASN A 320 16.43 -5.09 -19.89
C ASN A 320 17.64 -5.86 -20.43
N ILE A 321 17.54 -6.43 -21.63
CA ILE A 321 18.66 -7.06 -22.35
C ILE A 321 18.92 -6.20 -23.57
N LEU A 322 20.08 -5.55 -23.62
CA LEU A 322 20.49 -4.68 -24.72
C LEU A 322 21.38 -5.43 -25.71
N LEU A 323 21.49 -4.92 -26.93
CA LEU A 323 22.26 -5.53 -28.02
C LEU A 323 23.38 -4.60 -28.48
N ASP A 324 24.63 -5.05 -28.38
CA ASP A 324 25.77 -4.27 -28.85
C ASP A 324 25.97 -4.36 -30.37
N GLU A 325 26.97 -3.62 -30.88
CA GLU A 325 27.36 -3.56 -32.29
C GLU A 325 27.62 -4.93 -32.92
N ASN A 326 28.07 -5.90 -32.12
CA ASN A 326 28.43 -7.25 -32.54
C ASN A 326 27.31 -8.27 -32.29
N MET A 327 26.08 -7.79 -32.06
CA MET A 327 24.92 -8.61 -31.70
C MET A 327 25.22 -9.49 -30.48
N MET A 328 25.87 -8.91 -29.47
CA MET A 328 26.07 -9.53 -28.16
C MET A 328 25.02 -9.02 -27.17
N ALA A 329 24.53 -9.92 -26.33
CA ALA A 329 23.58 -9.54 -25.29
C ALA A 329 24.30 -8.87 -24.11
N LYS A 330 23.72 -7.78 -23.59
CA LYS A 330 24.14 -7.09 -22.36
C LYS A 330 22.96 -6.89 -21.42
N VAL A 331 23.00 -7.51 -20.25
CA VAL A 331 21.98 -7.31 -19.20
C VAL A 331 22.16 -5.92 -18.59
N ALA A 332 21.06 -5.20 -18.43
CA ALA A 332 20.99 -3.82 -17.95
C ALA A 332 19.86 -3.63 -16.92
N ASP A 333 19.81 -2.44 -16.31
CA ASP A 333 18.79 -1.99 -15.36
C ASP A 333 18.76 -2.75 -14.02
N PHE A 334 19.74 -2.45 -13.17
CA PHE A 334 19.97 -3.11 -11.88
C PHE A 334 19.24 -2.43 -10.70
N GLY A 335 18.32 -1.50 -10.96
CA GLY A 335 17.65 -0.74 -9.90
C GLY A 335 16.83 -1.62 -8.93
N ALA A 336 16.22 -2.68 -9.47
CA ALA A 336 15.48 -3.68 -8.69
C ALA A 336 16.37 -4.77 -8.08
N SER A 337 17.68 -4.75 -8.37
CA SER A 337 18.58 -5.83 -7.98
C SER A 337 18.89 -5.81 -6.49
N THR A 338 19.22 -6.99 -5.97
CA THR A 338 19.51 -7.19 -4.56
C THR A 338 20.83 -7.93 -4.37
N LEU A 339 21.69 -7.37 -3.53
CA LEU A 339 22.91 -8.00 -3.03
C LEU A 339 22.59 -8.92 -1.83
N MET A 340 23.07 -10.16 -1.87
CA MET A 340 22.91 -11.16 -0.81
C MET A 340 24.28 -11.62 -0.31
N LEU A 341 24.48 -11.55 1.01
CA LEU A 341 25.71 -11.97 1.71
C LEU A 341 25.85 -13.50 1.82
N THR A 342 24.73 -14.24 1.75
CA THR A 342 24.66 -15.71 1.83
C THR A 342 23.66 -16.23 0.80
N ASP A 343 23.68 -17.55 0.52
CA ASP A 343 22.71 -18.24 -0.34
C ASP A 343 21.28 -18.31 0.24
N GLU A 344 20.96 -17.46 1.22
CA GLU A 344 19.65 -17.36 1.84
C GLU A 344 18.63 -16.64 0.93
N THR A 345 17.35 -16.82 1.25
CA THR A 345 16.25 -16.11 0.59
C THR A 345 16.04 -14.75 1.27
N LYS A 346 15.81 -13.67 0.50
CA LYS A 346 15.44 -12.37 1.09
C LYS A 346 13.93 -12.20 1.11
N THR A 347 13.36 -11.95 2.28
CA THR A 347 11.97 -11.48 2.38
C THR A 347 11.92 -9.99 2.09
N VAL A 348 11.12 -9.60 1.09
CA VAL A 348 10.95 -8.19 0.71
C VAL A 348 9.62 -7.64 1.22
N SER A 349 9.58 -6.35 1.53
CA SER A 349 8.36 -5.66 1.99
C SER A 349 7.33 -5.54 0.86
N PHE A 350 7.80 -5.36 -0.38
CA PHE A 350 6.98 -5.20 -1.58
C PHE A 350 7.55 -6.02 -2.75
N VAL A 351 6.67 -6.54 -3.61
CA VAL A 351 7.04 -7.31 -4.81
C VAL A 351 7.35 -6.33 -5.94
N GLN A 352 8.56 -6.38 -6.47
CA GLN A 352 8.99 -5.55 -7.60
C GLN A 352 9.21 -6.44 -8.84
N GLY A 353 8.83 -5.95 -10.01
CA GLY A 353 9.03 -6.64 -11.28
C GLY A 353 8.00 -6.24 -12.32
N THR A 354 8.16 -6.77 -13.54
CA THR A 354 7.29 -6.48 -14.67
C THR A 354 6.20 -7.55 -14.86
N PRO A 355 4.91 -7.20 -15.00
CA PRO A 355 3.84 -8.16 -15.28
C PRO A 355 4.16 -9.06 -16.47
N GLY A 356 3.84 -10.36 -16.34
CA GLY A 356 4.21 -11.39 -17.31
C GLY A 356 5.55 -12.08 -17.02
N TYR A 357 6.49 -11.40 -16.34
CA TYR A 357 7.79 -11.96 -15.93
C TYR A 357 7.86 -12.31 -14.44
N ILE A 358 6.97 -11.74 -13.61
CA ILE A 358 6.96 -11.98 -12.16
C ILE A 358 6.69 -13.46 -11.86
N ASP A 359 7.62 -14.09 -11.14
CA ASP A 359 7.46 -15.44 -10.60
C ASP A 359 6.24 -15.50 -9.66
N PRO A 360 5.24 -16.37 -9.92
CA PRO A 360 4.05 -16.47 -9.08
C PRO A 360 4.38 -16.83 -7.62
N VAL A 361 5.42 -17.65 -7.39
CA VAL A 361 5.84 -18.01 -6.03
C VAL A 361 6.46 -16.81 -5.31
N TYR A 362 7.24 -16.00 -6.02
CA TYR A 362 7.76 -14.75 -5.45
C TYR A 362 6.63 -13.76 -5.15
N CYS A 363 5.65 -13.64 -6.04
CA CYS A 363 4.47 -12.80 -5.83
C CYS A 363 3.68 -13.19 -4.58
N GLU A 364 3.53 -14.49 -4.33
CA GLU A 364 2.80 -15.03 -3.17
C GLU A 364 3.62 -14.97 -1.87
N THR A 365 4.88 -15.40 -1.90
CA THR A 365 5.71 -15.58 -0.70
C THR A 365 6.51 -14.34 -0.31
N ARG A 366 6.69 -13.39 -1.24
CA ARG A 366 7.61 -12.24 -1.12
C ARG A 366 9.06 -12.65 -0.83
N ARG A 367 9.46 -13.87 -1.20
CA ARG A 367 10.83 -14.36 -1.05
C ARG A 367 11.57 -14.25 -2.38
N LEU A 368 12.50 -13.31 -2.45
CA LEU A 368 13.37 -13.11 -3.61
C LEU A 368 14.52 -14.12 -3.55
N THR A 369 14.71 -14.87 -4.64
CA THR A 369 15.74 -15.91 -4.74
C THR A 369 16.37 -15.92 -6.14
N LYS A 370 17.49 -16.64 -6.30
CA LYS A 370 18.08 -16.92 -7.63
C LYS A 370 17.06 -17.54 -8.59
N LYS A 371 16.10 -18.33 -8.07
CA LYS A 371 15.06 -19.00 -8.87
C LYS A 371 14.01 -18.03 -9.42
N THR A 372 13.88 -16.83 -8.85
CA THR A 372 13.01 -15.76 -9.36
C THR A 372 13.53 -15.23 -10.71
N ASP A 373 14.85 -15.04 -10.84
CA ASP A 373 15.47 -14.66 -12.11
C ASP A 373 15.38 -15.79 -13.15
N VAL A 374 15.51 -17.06 -12.71
CA VAL A 374 15.36 -18.23 -13.61
C VAL A 374 13.98 -18.26 -14.25
N PHE A 375 12.92 -18.03 -13.47
CA PHE A 375 11.55 -17.97 -14.00
C PHE A 375 11.41 -16.86 -15.04
N SER A 376 11.84 -15.66 -14.68
CA SER A 376 11.77 -14.47 -15.54
C SER A 376 12.54 -14.68 -16.85
N PHE A 377 13.72 -15.32 -16.79
CA PHE A 377 14.49 -15.71 -17.96
C PHE A 377 13.81 -16.80 -18.80
N GLY A 378 13.11 -17.74 -18.17
CA GLY A 378 12.27 -18.72 -18.86
C GLY A 378 11.24 -18.06 -19.77
N VAL A 379 10.63 -16.95 -19.31
CA VAL A 379 9.72 -16.14 -20.14
C VAL A 379 10.45 -15.53 -21.33
N VAL A 380 11.66 -14.99 -21.14
CA VAL A 380 12.50 -14.47 -22.25
C VAL A 380 12.80 -15.56 -23.29
N LEU A 381 13.05 -16.80 -22.87
CA LEU A 381 13.22 -17.92 -23.80
C LEU A 381 11.95 -18.19 -24.62
N LEU A 382 10.77 -18.12 -23.99
CA LEU A 382 9.49 -18.28 -24.68
C LEU A 382 9.27 -17.14 -25.69
N GLU A 383 9.58 -15.90 -25.33
CA GLU A 383 9.51 -14.76 -26.26
C GLU A 383 10.42 -14.97 -27.48
N LEU A 384 11.64 -15.48 -27.26
CA LEU A 384 12.61 -15.73 -28.34
C LEU A 384 12.12 -16.79 -29.34
N VAL A 385 11.52 -17.88 -28.88
CA VAL A 385 11.10 -18.98 -29.78
C VAL A 385 9.71 -18.79 -30.39
N THR A 386 8.84 -18.00 -29.76
CA THR A 386 7.47 -17.74 -30.24
C THR A 386 7.30 -16.39 -30.94
N ARG A 387 8.23 -15.45 -30.68
CA ARG A 387 8.12 -14.04 -31.08
C ARG A 387 6.82 -13.38 -30.59
N LYS A 388 6.24 -13.90 -29.50
CA LYS A 388 5.09 -13.32 -28.80
C LYS A 388 5.58 -12.57 -27.56
N LYS A 389 4.84 -11.52 -27.17
CA LYS A 389 5.11 -10.79 -25.92
C LYS A 389 4.85 -11.71 -24.72
N ALA A 390 5.50 -11.44 -23.59
CA ALA A 390 5.33 -12.19 -22.34
C ALA A 390 3.87 -12.41 -21.91
N ILE A 391 3.00 -11.42 -22.17
CA ILE A 391 1.54 -11.57 -22.11
C ILE A 391 1.04 -11.55 -23.55
N TRP A 392 0.45 -12.65 -23.99
CA TRP A 392 -0.07 -12.83 -25.34
C TRP A 392 -1.50 -13.33 -25.26
N ASP A 393 -2.39 -12.67 -26.01
CA ASP A 393 -3.83 -12.94 -26.01
C ASP A 393 -4.48 -12.94 -24.61
N GLY A 394 -4.01 -12.04 -23.74
CA GLY A 394 -4.51 -11.90 -22.37
C GLY A 394 -3.96 -12.93 -21.37
N GLU A 395 -3.16 -13.89 -21.81
CA GLU A 395 -2.55 -14.92 -20.95
C GLU A 395 -1.01 -14.80 -20.91
N PRO A 396 -0.35 -15.00 -19.74
CA PRO A 396 1.10 -15.11 -19.67
C PRO A 396 1.62 -16.36 -20.38
N LEU A 397 2.65 -16.23 -21.22
CA LEU A 397 3.31 -17.37 -21.89
C LEU A 397 3.77 -18.45 -20.89
N ALA A 398 4.19 -18.02 -19.70
CA ALA A 398 4.64 -18.91 -18.62
C ALA A 398 3.58 -19.91 -18.11
N LEU A 399 2.30 -19.63 -18.35
CA LEU A 399 1.17 -20.47 -17.89
C LEU A 399 0.63 -21.39 -18.99
N MET A 400 1.07 -21.22 -20.24
CA MET A 400 0.58 -22.00 -21.37
C MET A 400 1.10 -23.44 -21.33
N SER A 401 0.26 -24.37 -21.80
CA SER A 401 0.65 -25.78 -21.91
C SER A 401 1.78 -25.96 -22.94
N ARG A 402 2.57 -27.02 -22.76
CA ARG A 402 3.61 -27.40 -23.73
C ARG A 402 3.09 -27.49 -25.16
N GLN A 403 1.91 -28.08 -25.35
CA GLN A 403 1.32 -28.23 -26.69
C GLN A 403 1.01 -26.86 -27.29
N HIS A 404 0.34 -25.99 -26.54
CA HIS A 404 0.02 -24.65 -27.01
C HIS A 404 1.28 -23.85 -27.36
N LEU A 405 2.35 -23.95 -26.56
CA LEU A 405 3.63 -23.29 -26.86
C LEU A 405 4.28 -23.79 -28.15
N LEU A 406 4.18 -25.08 -28.46
CA LEU A 406 4.67 -25.65 -29.73
C LEU A 406 3.85 -25.17 -30.93
N ASP A 407 2.54 -24.98 -30.74
CA ASP A 407 1.62 -24.54 -31.80
C ASP A 407 1.81 -23.06 -32.17
N ILE A 408 2.37 -22.24 -31.28
CA ILE A 408 2.60 -20.80 -31.48
C ILE A 408 4.07 -20.43 -31.72
N LEU A 409 4.93 -21.42 -32.02
CA LEU A 409 6.32 -21.17 -32.38
C LEU A 409 6.43 -20.29 -33.63
N ASP A 410 7.49 -19.49 -33.67
CA ASP A 410 7.82 -18.68 -34.84
C ASP A 410 8.15 -19.59 -36.03
N GLU A 411 7.49 -19.38 -37.17
CA GLU A 411 7.63 -20.21 -38.38
C GLU A 411 9.10 -20.32 -38.84
N GLN A 412 9.85 -19.20 -38.81
CA GLN A 412 11.26 -19.20 -39.17
C GLN A 412 12.09 -20.07 -38.23
N VAL A 413 11.76 -20.03 -36.93
CA VAL A 413 12.44 -20.84 -35.92
C VAL A 413 12.18 -22.33 -36.16
N VAL A 414 10.95 -22.70 -36.52
CA VAL A 414 10.55 -24.07 -36.89
C VAL A 414 11.32 -24.57 -38.10
N GLU A 415 11.44 -23.77 -39.15
CA GLU A 415 12.19 -24.10 -40.36
C GLU A 415 13.68 -24.32 -40.08
N GLU A 416 14.29 -23.45 -39.27
CA GLU A 416 15.74 -23.50 -39.00
C GLU A 416 16.15 -24.57 -37.98
N GLY A 417 15.34 -24.78 -36.95
CA GLY A 417 15.70 -25.64 -35.80
C GLY A 417 15.22 -27.08 -35.90
N GLY A 418 14.15 -27.32 -36.67
CA GLY A 418 13.44 -28.58 -36.65
C GLY A 418 12.77 -28.90 -35.30
N THR A 419 11.94 -29.93 -35.29
CA THR A 419 11.06 -30.23 -34.15
C THR A 419 11.81 -30.74 -32.91
N ASP A 420 12.90 -31.50 -33.08
CA ASP A 420 13.67 -32.08 -31.97
C ASP A 420 14.45 -31.02 -31.16
N LEU A 421 15.16 -30.11 -31.84
CA LEU A 421 15.91 -29.06 -31.14
C LEU A 421 14.96 -28.09 -30.44
N LEU A 422 13.89 -27.67 -31.12
CA LEU A 422 12.93 -26.74 -30.53
C LEU A 422 12.16 -27.35 -29.38
N GLY A 423 11.80 -28.63 -29.48
CA GLY A 423 11.24 -29.37 -28.34
C GLY A 423 12.14 -29.25 -27.10
N LYS A 424 13.46 -29.43 -27.26
CA LYS A 424 14.43 -29.30 -26.16
C LYS A 424 14.54 -27.88 -25.61
N VAL A 425 14.43 -26.85 -26.46
CA VAL A 425 14.45 -25.44 -26.02
C VAL A 425 13.18 -25.09 -25.26
N VAL A 426 12.01 -25.50 -25.76
CA VAL A 426 10.71 -25.33 -25.08
C VAL A 426 10.68 -26.08 -23.75
N ASP A 427 11.17 -27.32 -23.71
CA ASP A 427 11.26 -28.10 -22.47
C ASP A 427 12.16 -27.43 -21.43
N LEU A 428 13.26 -26.79 -21.87
CA LEU A 428 14.11 -25.99 -20.98
C LEU A 428 13.38 -24.75 -20.46
N ALA A 429 12.63 -24.04 -21.32
CA ALA A 429 11.86 -22.88 -20.91
C ALA A 429 10.78 -23.25 -19.90
N ILE A 430 10.04 -24.34 -20.13
CA ILE A 430 9.03 -24.91 -19.21
C ILE A 430 9.67 -25.29 -17.87
N GLN A 431 10.85 -25.91 -17.87
CA GLN A 431 11.60 -26.20 -16.63
C GLN A 431 11.96 -24.92 -15.88
N CYS A 432 12.26 -23.82 -16.57
CA CYS A 432 12.59 -22.54 -15.94
C CYS A 432 11.34 -21.88 -15.32
N VAL A 433 10.18 -21.96 -15.97
CA VAL A 433 8.92 -21.36 -15.48
C VAL A 433 8.11 -22.29 -14.55
N CYS A 434 8.67 -23.45 -14.16
CA CYS A 434 7.98 -24.39 -13.27
C CYS A 434 7.57 -23.73 -11.94
N ARG A 435 6.36 -24.04 -11.44
CA ARG A 435 5.89 -23.52 -10.15
C ARG A 435 6.74 -24.01 -8.97
N GLN A 436 7.25 -25.25 -9.03
CA GLN A 436 8.15 -25.78 -8.01
C GLN A 436 9.54 -25.17 -8.19
N GLN A 437 9.92 -24.23 -7.30
CA GLN A 437 11.16 -23.48 -7.44
C GLN A 437 12.39 -24.38 -7.38
N GLU A 438 12.33 -25.52 -6.69
CA GLU A 438 13.40 -26.50 -6.53
C GLU A 438 13.74 -27.20 -7.85
N GLU A 439 12.73 -27.51 -8.66
CA GLU A 439 12.88 -28.18 -9.95
C GLU A 439 13.52 -27.29 -11.01
N ARG A 440 13.43 -25.96 -10.85
CA ARG A 440 14.03 -25.01 -11.77
C ARG A 440 15.56 -25.21 -11.82
N PRO A 441 16.19 -25.28 -13.00
CA PRO A 441 17.64 -25.39 -13.09
C PRO A 441 18.35 -24.13 -12.56
N ALA A 442 19.58 -24.26 -12.10
CA ALA A 442 20.44 -23.09 -11.86
C ALA A 442 20.79 -22.39 -13.19
N MET A 443 20.94 -21.06 -13.18
CA MET A 443 21.25 -20.29 -14.40
C MET A 443 22.49 -20.79 -15.13
N LYS A 444 23.51 -21.25 -14.41
CA LYS A 444 24.69 -21.90 -14.99
C LYS A 444 24.33 -23.09 -15.89
N ARG A 445 23.44 -23.97 -15.42
CA ARG A 445 22.96 -25.14 -16.18
C ARG A 445 22.09 -24.72 -17.37
N VAL A 446 21.33 -23.63 -17.24
CA VAL A 446 20.55 -23.06 -18.35
C VAL A 446 21.49 -22.57 -19.45
N ALA A 447 22.54 -21.81 -19.10
CA ALA A 447 23.55 -21.32 -20.03
C ALA A 447 24.27 -22.48 -20.76
N GLU A 448 24.72 -23.50 -20.02
CA GLU A 448 25.37 -24.70 -20.59
C GLU A 448 24.46 -25.44 -21.59
N LYS A 449 23.16 -25.61 -21.27
CA LYS A 449 22.19 -26.24 -22.18
C LYS A 449 21.98 -25.41 -23.44
N LEU A 450 21.82 -24.09 -23.32
CA LEU A 450 21.63 -23.20 -24.48
C LEU A 450 22.85 -23.18 -25.40
N GLN A 451 24.06 -23.14 -24.83
CA GLN A 451 25.29 -23.28 -25.61
C GLN A 451 25.36 -24.64 -26.34
N LYS A 452 24.92 -25.72 -25.68
CA LYS A 452 24.83 -27.04 -26.32
C LYS A 452 23.82 -27.04 -27.47
N PHE A 453 22.64 -26.46 -27.30
CA PHE A 453 21.62 -26.36 -28.34
C PHE A 453 22.12 -25.57 -29.55
N ARG A 454 22.81 -24.45 -29.32
CA ARG A 454 23.43 -23.68 -30.40
C ARG A 454 24.47 -24.50 -31.18
N LYS A 455 25.34 -25.24 -30.48
CA LYS A 455 26.32 -26.13 -31.13
C LYS A 455 25.67 -27.24 -31.93
N LEU A 456 24.52 -27.77 -31.50
CA LEU A 456 23.76 -28.76 -32.25
C LEU A 456 23.20 -28.17 -33.54
N LEU A 457 22.63 -26.96 -33.48
CA LEU A 457 22.13 -26.24 -34.67
C LEU A 457 23.25 -25.98 -35.69
N GLN A 458 24.41 -25.52 -35.23
CA GLN A 458 25.56 -25.25 -36.10
C GLN A 458 26.04 -26.52 -36.82
N LYS A 459 26.11 -27.64 -36.11
CA LYS A 459 26.44 -28.94 -36.71
C LYS A 459 25.40 -29.41 -37.73
N GLN A 460 24.11 -29.21 -37.45
CA GLN A 460 23.04 -29.54 -38.41
C GLN A 460 23.18 -28.73 -39.69
N ARG A 461 23.53 -27.44 -39.59
CA ARG A 461 23.79 -26.58 -40.74
C ARG A 461 25.03 -26.99 -41.54
N GLU A 462 26.12 -27.34 -40.86
CA GLU A 462 27.34 -27.85 -41.52
C GLU A 462 27.06 -29.15 -42.28
N GLN A 463 26.27 -30.06 -41.69
CA GLN A 463 25.87 -31.32 -42.33
C GLN A 463 24.99 -31.06 -43.56
N SER A 464 23.96 -30.20 -43.44
CA SER A 464 23.07 -29.83 -44.54
C SER A 464 23.84 -29.20 -45.71
N CYS A 465 24.78 -28.28 -45.42
CA CYS A 465 25.60 -27.65 -46.45
C CYS A 465 26.51 -28.66 -47.17
N SER A 466 27.06 -29.64 -46.44
CA SER A 466 27.85 -30.73 -47.01
C SER A 466 26.99 -31.64 -47.91
N ASP A 467 25.77 -31.96 -47.50
CA ASP A 467 24.84 -32.80 -48.26
C ASP A 467 24.34 -32.08 -49.53
N ASP A 468 24.04 -30.78 -49.43
CA ASP A 468 23.65 -29.95 -50.58
C ASP A 468 24.80 -29.82 -51.59
N MET A 469 26.02 -29.61 -51.12
CA MET A 469 27.22 -29.59 -51.98
C MET A 469 27.44 -30.95 -52.66
N ALA A 470 27.28 -32.06 -51.93
CA ALA A 470 27.39 -33.40 -52.50
C ALA A 470 26.28 -33.69 -53.53
N SER A 471 25.05 -33.22 -53.30
CA SER A 471 23.93 -33.31 -54.23
C SER A 471 24.17 -32.50 -55.50
N LEU A 472 24.66 -31.26 -55.38
CA LEU A 472 25.02 -30.41 -56.51
C LEU A 472 26.16 -31.02 -57.34
N LEU A 473 27.18 -31.58 -56.70
CA LEU A 473 28.27 -32.29 -57.37
C LEU A 473 27.77 -33.56 -58.07
N THR A 474 26.80 -34.28 -57.49
CA THR A 474 26.19 -35.47 -58.10
C THR A 474 25.31 -35.09 -59.31
N HIS A 475 24.60 -33.96 -59.24
CA HIS A 475 23.87 -33.44 -60.41
C HIS A 475 24.80 -32.93 -61.50
N ALA A 476 25.91 -32.27 -61.15
CA ALA A 476 26.92 -31.83 -62.09
C ALA A 476 27.63 -33.00 -62.78
N THR A 477 27.97 -34.07 -62.04
CA THR A 477 28.56 -35.27 -62.65
C THR A 477 27.56 -35.97 -63.55
N ASN A 478 26.32 -36.20 -63.10
CA ASN A 478 25.29 -36.84 -63.94
C ASN A 478 24.95 -36.08 -65.22
N SER A 479 24.95 -34.75 -65.19
CA SER A 479 24.78 -33.92 -66.39
C SER A 479 25.99 -33.98 -67.32
N PHE A 480 27.21 -34.05 -66.77
CA PHE A 480 28.44 -34.26 -67.54
C PHE A 480 28.49 -35.64 -68.21
N THR A 481 28.09 -36.72 -67.51
CA THR A 481 28.00 -38.08 -68.08
C THR A 481 26.94 -38.16 -69.19
N ARG A 482 25.80 -37.48 -69.02
CA ARG A 482 24.76 -37.38 -70.06
C ARG A 482 25.27 -36.67 -71.31
N TYR A 483 26.04 -35.59 -71.15
CA TYR A 483 26.62 -34.86 -72.26
C TYR A 483 27.64 -35.71 -73.03
N HIS A 484 28.49 -36.47 -72.33
CA HIS A 484 29.46 -37.38 -72.95
C HIS A 484 28.79 -38.57 -73.66
N SER A 485 27.77 -39.18 -73.05
CA SER A 485 26.98 -40.26 -73.67
C SER A 485 26.23 -39.79 -74.92
N PHE A 486 25.71 -38.56 -74.91
CA PHE A 486 25.08 -37.94 -76.09
C PHE A 486 26.10 -37.67 -77.21
N ARG A 487 27.34 -37.31 -76.85
CA ARG A 487 28.41 -37.06 -77.83
C ARG A 487 28.93 -38.34 -78.48
N GLU A 488 29.01 -39.45 -77.74
CA GLU A 488 29.38 -40.76 -78.29
C GLU A 488 28.29 -41.34 -79.22
N SER A 489 27.02 -41.12 -78.90
CA SER A 489 25.90 -41.57 -79.75
C SER A 489 25.80 -40.76 -81.05
N VAL A 490 26.07 -39.45 -81.03
CA VAL A 490 26.11 -38.63 -82.25
C VAL A 490 27.31 -38.95 -83.15
N VAL A 491 28.45 -39.38 -82.60
CA VAL A 491 29.62 -39.77 -83.41
C VAL A 491 29.40 -41.12 -84.12
N LEU A 492 28.55 -42.00 -83.57
CA LEU A 492 28.22 -43.29 -84.17
C LEU A 492 27.18 -43.20 -85.31
N GLU A 493 26.33 -42.17 -85.34
CA GLU A 493 25.35 -41.97 -86.44
C GLU A 493 25.93 -41.30 -87.70
N VAL A 494 27.12 -40.68 -87.63
CA VAL A 494 27.76 -39.99 -88.78
C VAL A 494 28.80 -40.89 -89.48
N GLY A 495 28.99 -42.13 -89.01
CA GLY A 495 29.97 -43.08 -89.56
C GLY A 495 29.39 -44.30 -90.29
N SER A 496 28.10 -44.30 -90.66
CA SER A 496 27.45 -45.40 -91.42
C SER A 496 27.37 -45.14 -92.91
#